data_AF-A0A8X6JN43-F1
#
_entry.id   AF-A0A8X6JN43-F1
#
_cell.length_a   1.000
_cell.length_b   1.000
_cell.length_c   1.000
_cell.angle_alpha   90.00
_cell.angle_beta   90.00
_cell.angle_gamma   90.00
#
_symmetry.space_group_name_H-M   'P 1'
#
loop_
_entity.id
_entity.type
_entity.pdbx_description
1 polymer ?
#
loop_
_entity_poly.entity_id
_entity_poly.type
_entity_poly.pdbx_seq_one_letter_code
_entity_poly.pdbx_strand_id
1 'polypeptide(L)' 'MVLFKQVEYSDLIIDINGTRHTFLCEFDRGESFREGDKVKAYIQTVKRSDDGRQIILSRTHEGFLEALLNQEIQKLLMG' A
#
# COMPACT_ATOMS: atom_id res chain seq x y z
N MET A 1 2.28 -1.17 -6.86
CA MET A 1 1.05 -0.39 -7.13
C MET A 1 -0.09 -1.25 -6.66
N VAL A 2 -0.93 -0.73 -5.77
CA VAL A 2 -1.98 -1.50 -5.12
C VAL A 2 -3.32 -0.94 -5.58
N LEU A 3 -4.26 -1.82 -5.93
CA LEU A 3 -5.59 -1.47 -6.38
C LEU A 3 -6.56 -1.64 -5.21
N PHE A 4 -7.41 -0.65 -4.97
CA PHE A 4 -8.24 -0.62 -3.76
C PHE A 4 -9.63 -1.14 -4.07
N LYS A 5 -10.11 -2.05 -3.22
CA LYS A 5 -11.48 -2.55 -3.24
C LYS A 5 -12.09 -2.40 -1.85
N GLN A 6 -12.71 -1.24 -1.64
CA GLN A 6 -13.34 -0.79 -0.39
C GLN A 6 -12.36 -0.49 0.76
N VAL A 7 -12.62 0.59 1.51
CA VAL A 7 -11.79 1.10 2.61
C VAL A 7 -12.70 1.35 3.82
N GLU A 8 -12.40 0.72 4.95
CA GLU A 8 -12.93 1.11 6.26
C GLU A 8 -11.77 1.61 7.14
N TYR A 9 -12.08 2.47 8.13
CA TYR A 9 -11.19 3.47 8.77
C TYR A 9 -9.91 3.00 9.51
N SER A 10 -9.41 1.79 9.25
CA SER A 10 -8.11 1.30 9.71
C SER A 10 -7.58 0.15 8.85
N ASP A 11 -8.48 -0.67 8.30
CA ASP A 11 -8.15 -1.91 7.61
C ASP A 11 -8.66 -1.92 6.18
N LEU A 12 -7.80 -2.39 5.28
CA LEU A 12 -8.03 -2.45 3.86
C LEU A 12 -7.99 -3.91 3.41
N ILE A 13 -9.05 -4.38 2.77
CA ILE A 13 -9.09 -5.74 2.23
C ILE A 13 -8.77 -5.65 0.74
N ILE A 14 -7.63 -6.20 0.31
CA ILE A 14 -7.21 -6.16 -1.09
C ILE A 14 -7.19 -7.58 -1.62
N ASP A 15 -7.79 -7.73 -2.79
CA ASP A 15 -7.65 -8.94 -3.58
C ASP A 15 -6.38 -8.81 -4.44
N ILE A 16 -5.39 -9.64 -4.15
CA ILE A 16 -4.22 -9.80 -5.02
C ILE A 16 -4.29 -11.20 -5.59
N ASN A 17 -4.52 -11.29 -6.90
CA ASN A 17 -4.51 -12.55 -7.66
C ASN A 17 -5.51 -13.62 -7.14
N GLY A 18 -6.70 -13.20 -6.71
CA GLY A 18 -7.76 -14.08 -6.20
C GLY A 18 -7.59 -14.49 -4.74
N THR A 19 -6.56 -13.99 -4.06
CA THR A 19 -6.35 -14.22 -2.62
C THR A 19 -6.73 -12.96 -1.85
N ARG A 20 -7.65 -13.12 -0.90
CA ARG A 20 -8.04 -12.06 0.03
C ARG A 20 -6.91 -11.84 1.03
N HIS A 21 -6.35 -10.66 1.02
CA HIS A 21 -5.34 -10.25 1.99
C HIS A 21 -5.88 -9.09 2.82
N THR A 22 -5.64 -9.15 4.12
CA THR A 22 -5.92 -8.03 5.04
C THR A 22 -4.69 -7.16 5.11
N PHE A 23 -4.89 -5.87 4.87
CA PHE A 23 -3.85 -4.85 4.97
C PHE A 23 -4.24 -3.84 6.03
N LEU A 24 -3.26 -3.47 6.84
CA LEU A 24 -3.38 -2.31 7.71
C LEU A 24 -2.67 -1.17 6.99
N CYS A 25 -3.37 -0.06 6.76
CA CYS A 25 -2.80 1.10 6.07
C CYS A 25 -2.80 2.33 6.98
N GLU A 26 -1.62 2.90 7.18
CA GLU A 26 -1.48 4.22 7.80
C GLU A 26 -1.54 5.31 6.74
N PHE A 27 -2.54 6.19 6.87
CA PHE A 27 -2.78 7.33 5.98
C PHE A 27 -2.62 8.65 6.73
N ASP A 28 -2.24 9.70 6.00
CA ASP A 28 -2.25 11.05 6.55
C ASP A 28 -3.69 11.55 6.72
N ARG A 29 -3.91 12.41 7.73
CA ARG A 29 -5.24 12.96 8.06
C ARG A 29 -5.67 13.99 7.01
N GLY A 30 -6.11 13.50 5.85
CA GLY A 30 -6.56 14.33 4.73
C GLY A 30 -6.64 13.59 3.41
N GLU A 31 -6.01 12.42 3.30
CA GLU A 31 -6.13 11.58 2.11
C GLU A 31 -7.49 10.87 2.08
N SER A 32 -8.17 10.94 0.93
CA SER A 32 -9.41 10.20 0.68
C SER A 32 -9.22 9.32 -0.55
N PHE A 33 -9.61 8.05 -0.42
CA PHE A 33 -9.50 7.05 -1.47
C PHE A 33 -10.88 6.49 -1.79
N ARG A 34 -11.09 6.18 -3.06
CA ARG A 34 -12.30 5.55 -3.59
C ARG A 34 -11.97 4.17 -4.12
N GLU A 35 -13.00 3.35 -4.26
CA GLU A 35 -12.87 2.06 -4.94
C GLU A 35 -12.36 2.26 -6.37
N GLY A 36 -11.38 1.44 -6.75
CA GLY A 36 -10.71 1.53 -8.05
C GLY A 36 -9.49 2.45 -8.10
N ASP A 37 -9.22 3.23 -7.04
CA ASP A 37 -8.03 4.07 -7.00
C ASP A 37 -6.76 3.21 -7.02
N LYS A 38 -5.79 3.67 -7.82
CA LYS A 38 -4.44 3.11 -7.84
C LYS A 38 -3.58 3.91 -6.87
N VAL A 39 -3.19 3.28 -5.77
CA VAL A 39 -2.36 3.95 -4.76
C VAL A 39 -1.02 3.25 -4.66
N LYS A 40 0.03 4.04 -4.50
CA LYS A 40 1.35 3.53 -4.10
C LYS A 40 1.44 3.58 -2.58
N ALA A 41 1.95 2.54 -1.95
CA ALA A 41 2.24 2.50 -0.52
C ALA A 41 3.54 1.72 -0.29
N TYR A 42 4.16 1.93 0.86
CA TYR A 42 5.35 1.23 1.29
C TYR A 42 4.97 -0.02 2.08
N ILE A 43 5.60 -1.16 1.82
CA ILE A 43 5.43 -2.36 2.65
C ILE A 43 6.28 -2.18 3.91
N GLN A 44 5.63 -1.88 5.03
CA GLN A 44 6.30 -1.71 6.30
C GLN A 44 6.67 -3.06 6.91
N THR A 45 5.75 -4.04 6.89
CA THR A 45 5.99 -5.38 7.47
C THR A 45 5.05 -6.43 6.86
N VAL A 46 5.50 -7.68 6.83
CA VAL A 46 4.66 -8.85 6.51
C VAL A 46 4.59 -9.77 7.74
N LYS A 47 3.39 -10.06 8.22
CA LYS A 47 3.13 -10.94 9.36
C LYS A 47 2.43 -12.22 8.91
N ARG A 48 2.65 -13.31 9.64
CA ARG A 48 1.84 -14.53 9.51
C ARG A 48 0.64 -14.41 10.45
N SER A 49 -0.54 -14.80 9.98
CA SER A 49 -1.77 -14.93 10.74
C SER A 49 -2.45 -16.25 10.41
N ASP A 50 -3.44 -16.64 11.21
CA ASP A 50 -4.16 -17.90 11.03
C ASP A 50 -4.89 -17.97 9.66
N ASP A 51 -5.30 -16.81 9.15
CA ASP A 51 -6.02 -16.66 7.89
C ASP A 51 -5.12 -16.37 6.67
N GLY A 52 -3.78 -16.42 6.86
CA GLY A 52 -2.81 -16.19 5.78
C GLY A 52 -1.69 -15.21 6.13
N ARG A 53 -1.24 -14.43 5.14
CA ARG A 53 -0.24 -13.37 5.36
C ARG A 53 -0.96 -12.03 5.47
N GLN A 54 -0.70 -11.33 6.56
CA GLN A 54 -1.10 -9.94 6.75
C GLN A 54 0.03 -9.02 6.29
N ILE A 55 -0.26 -8.05 5.43
CA ILE A 55 0.73 -7.10 4.93
C ILE A 55 0.39 -5.72 5.48
N ILE A 56 1.31 -5.13 6.24
CA ILE A 56 1.15 -3.78 6.77
C ILE A 56 1.77 -2.82 5.76
N LEU A 57 0.96 -1.88 5.29
CA LEU A 57 1.33 -0.84 4.35
C LEU A 57 1.34 0.52 5.06
N SER A 58 2.21 1.41 4.63
CA SER A 58 2.24 2.78 5.13
C SER A 58 2.51 3.78 4.01
N ARG A 59 1.85 4.93 4.06
CA ARG A 59 2.14 6.09 3.22
C ARG A 59 2.83 7.22 3.99
N THR A 60 2.90 7.09 5.31
CA THR A 60 3.55 8.05 6.22
C THR A 60 4.96 7.60 6.64
N HIS A 61 5.33 6.35 6.40
CA HIS A 61 6.67 5.83 6.67
C HIS A 61 7.73 6.48 5.77
N GLU A 62 8.90 6.81 6.32
CA GLU A 62 10.00 7.48 5.60
C GLU A 62 10.44 6.74 4.32
N GLY A 63 10.55 5.41 4.39
CA GLY A 63 10.89 4.56 3.25
C GLY A 63 9.92 4.67 2.06
N PHE A 64 8.71 5.19 2.25
CA PHE A 64 7.80 5.48 1.14
C PHE A 64 8.34 6.59 0.24
N LEU A 65 8.77 7.70 0.85
CA LEU A 65 9.31 8.85 0.12
C LEU A 65 10.61 8.49 -0.59
N GLU A 66 11.51 7.76 0.08
CA GLU A 66 12.76 7.27 -0.52
C GLU A 66 12.49 6.38 -1.74
N ALA A 67 11.55 5.44 -1.61
CA ALA A 67 11.19 4.55 -2.72
C ALA A 67 10.58 5.31 -3.91
N LEU A 68 9.74 6.33 -3.66
CA LEU A 68 9.22 7.20 -4.72
C LEU A 68 10.32 7.97 -5.42
N LEU A 69 11.24 8.57 -4.65
CA LEU A 69 12.35 9.34 -5.20
C LEU A 69 13.27 8.46 -6.05
N ASN A 70 13.63 7.27 -5.54
CA ASN A 70 14.43 6.30 -6.28
C ASN A 70 13.77 5.91 -7.61
N GLN A 71 12.45 5.71 -7.63
CA GLN A 71 11.73 5.43 -8.88
C GLN A 71 11.83 6.58 -9.88
N GLU A 72 11.65 7.83 -9.45
CA GLU A 72 11.74 8.98 -10.36
C GLU A 72 13.17 9.20 -10.87
N ILE A 73 14.18 9.02 -10.01
CA ILE A 73 15.59 9.09 -10.42
C ILE A 73 15.90 8.01 -11.47
N GLN A 74 15.50 6.76 -11.24
CA GLN A 74 15.75 5.68 -12.20
C GLN A 74 15.11 5.96 -13.56
N LYS A 75 13.89 6.53 -13.60
CA LYS A 75 13.25 6.93 -14.85
C LYS A 75 14.04 7.99 -15.60
N LEU A 76 14.60 8.97 -14.91
CA LEU A 76 15.42 10.03 -15.53
C LEU A 76 16.75 9.50 -16.08
N LEU A 77 17.32 8.46 -15.46
CA LEU A 77 18.59 7.86 -15.90
C LEU A 77 18.42 6.89 -17.06
N MET A 78 17.22 6.31 -17.23
CA MET A 78 16.91 5.29 -18.23
C MET A 78 16.15 5.81 -19.45
N GLY A 79 15.75 7.09 -19.45
CA GLY A 79 15.06 7.77 -20.55
C GLY A 79 15.97 8.79 -21.24
#